data_AF-A0A843CQ35-F1
#
_entry.id   AF-A0A843CQ35-F1
#
_cell.length_a   1.000
_cell.length_b   1.000
_cell.length_c   1.000
_cell.angle_alpha   90.00
_cell.angle_beta   90.00
_cell.angle_gamma   90.00
#
_symmetry.space_group_name_H-M   'P 1'
#
loop_
_entity.id
_entity.type
_entity.pdbx_description
1 polymer ?
#
loop_
_entity_poly.entity_id
_entity_poly.type
_entity_poly.pdbx_seq_one_letter_code
_entity_poly.pdbx_strand_id
1 'polypeptide(L)'
;MFMDSKQILENQKEKQDGPKKGGPYTEKQKLERQNKVYHLHFEKGYSALKIAEELGVNRNTISSDIKEWYLQLADELPEYEVGSLLLSQLHALRAQKARLVDGLEKQTDHKSKMSYERLVCDIDWKIGQLVVKLMVAKSTVATCEIKKSLTNEKNGNLPFWYMMKK
;
A
#
# COMPACT_ATOMS: atom_id res chain seq x y z
N MET A 1 1.60 -1.48 -13.59
CA MET A 1 2.99 -1.02 -13.71
C MET A 1 3.53 -0.98 -12.29
N PHE A 2 4.25 -2.02 -11.88
CA PHE A 2 4.97 -2.00 -10.60
C PHE A 2 6.14 -1.05 -10.79
N MET A 3 6.25 0.00 -9.97
CA MET A 3 7.41 0.87 -10.06
C MET A 3 8.66 0.07 -9.70
N ASP A 4 9.58 0.00 -10.65
CA ASP A 4 10.85 -0.70 -10.53
C ASP A 4 11.63 -0.05 -9.38
N SER A 5 11.91 -0.81 -8.31
CA SER A 5 12.60 -0.32 -7.10
C SER A 5 13.97 0.33 -7.38
N LYS A 6 14.45 0.21 -8.62
CA LYS A 6 15.67 0.82 -9.14
C LYS A 6 15.53 2.32 -9.47
N GLN A 7 14.35 2.82 -9.87
CA GLN A 7 14.19 4.23 -10.27
C GLN A 7 14.18 5.22 -9.08
N ILE A 8 13.89 4.75 -7.87
CA ILE A 8 13.93 5.59 -6.65
C ILE A 8 15.37 5.83 -6.17
N LEU A 9 16.31 4.95 -6.54
CA LEU A 9 17.70 4.96 -6.07
C LEU A 9 18.62 5.96 -6.80
N GLU A 10 18.24 6.45 -7.97
CA GLU A 10 19.15 7.16 -8.88
C GLU A 10 19.11 8.69 -8.78
N ASN A 11 18.09 9.28 -8.12
CA ASN A 11 17.88 10.74 -8.12
C ASN A 11 18.50 11.52 -6.93
N GLN A 12 19.24 10.91 -6.00
CA GLN A 12 19.72 11.62 -4.80
C GLN A 12 21.18 11.34 -4.40
N LYS A 13 22.05 10.99 -5.36
CA LYS A 13 23.49 11.18 -5.16
C LYS A 13 23.81 12.67 -5.28
N GLU A 14 23.97 13.31 -4.12
CA GLU A 14 24.77 14.51 -3.82
C GLU A 14 24.02 15.48 -2.91
N LYS A 15 24.19 15.31 -1.58
CA LYS A 15 24.44 16.44 -0.68
C LYS A 15 25.02 15.95 0.65
N GLN A 16 26.24 16.42 0.90
CA GLN A 16 27.06 16.15 2.07
C GLN A 16 26.45 16.75 3.36
N ASP A 17 26.77 16.10 4.47
CA ASP A 17 26.26 16.30 5.81
C ASP A 17 26.53 17.72 6.38
N GLY A 18 25.44 18.48 6.57
CA GLY A 18 25.41 19.68 7.42
C GLY A 18 24.93 19.38 8.86
N PRO A 19 25.14 20.30 9.81
CA PRO A 19 24.87 20.08 11.23
C PRO A 19 23.38 19.86 11.51
N LYS A 20 23.08 18.75 12.20
CA LYS A 20 21.74 18.19 12.40
C LYS A 20 20.84 19.11 13.23
N LYS A 21 19.86 19.75 12.56
CA LYS A 21 18.66 20.38 13.16
C LYS A 21 17.42 19.47 13.16
N GLY A 22 17.61 18.16 12.94
CA GLY A 22 16.55 17.14 12.97
C GLY A 22 16.91 16.05 13.97
N GLY A 23 15.93 15.28 14.40
CA GLY A 23 16.05 14.24 15.45
C GLY A 23 17.11 13.16 15.19
N PRO A 24 17.09 12.05 15.96
CA PRO A 24 18.21 11.10 16.06
C PRO A 24 18.62 10.40 14.74
N TYR A 25 17.81 10.49 13.68
CA TYR A 25 18.07 9.85 12.39
C TYR A 25 18.32 10.89 11.30
N THR A 26 19.29 10.60 10.43
CA THR A 26 19.45 11.32 9.15
C THR A 26 18.36 10.90 8.17
N GLU A 27 18.06 11.74 7.17
CA GLU A 27 17.07 11.43 6.12
C GLU A 27 17.36 10.10 5.41
N LYS A 28 18.63 9.81 5.12
CA LYS A 28 19.03 8.54 4.51
C LYS A 28 18.73 7.34 5.41
N GLN A 29 19.04 7.44 6.70
CA GLN A 29 18.73 6.39 7.69
C GLN A 29 17.22 6.22 7.89
N LYS A 30 16.46 7.33 7.84
CA LYS A 30 15.00 7.30 7.88
C LYS A 30 14.47 6.50 6.69
N LEU A 31 14.93 6.80 5.47
CA LEU A 31 14.50 6.12 4.26
C LEU A 31 14.87 4.62 4.26
N GLU A 32 16.10 4.27 4.62
CA GLU A 32 16.51 2.86 4.73
C GLU A 32 15.66 2.09 5.74
N ARG A 33 15.35 2.71 6.88
CA ARG A 33 14.44 2.13 7.88
C ARG A 33 13.03 1.96 7.30
N GLN A 34 12.50 2.97 6.64
CA GLN A 34 11.16 2.92 6.05
C GLN A 34 11.02 1.82 5.00
N ASN A 35 12.02 1.62 4.14
CA ASN A 35 12.04 0.53 3.18
C ASN A 35 12.02 -0.84 3.88
N LYS A 36 12.79 -1.01 4.95
CA LYS A 36 12.76 -2.25 5.76
C LYS A 36 11.40 -2.46 6.42
N VAL A 37 10.81 -1.40 6.98
CA VAL A 37 9.46 -1.42 7.56
C VAL A 37 8.43 -1.82 6.52
N TYR A 38 8.55 -1.31 5.29
CA TYR A 38 7.67 -1.67 4.19
C TYR A 38 7.70 -3.18 3.92
N HIS A 39 8.89 -3.73 3.68
CA HIS A 39 9.06 -5.16 3.43
C HIS A 39 8.52 -6.02 4.59
N LEU A 40 8.87 -5.71 5.84
CA LEU A 40 8.43 -6.50 6.99
C LEU A 40 6.92 -6.40 7.23
N HIS A 41 6.33 -5.22 7.07
CA HIS A 41 4.91 -5.01 7.35
C HIS A 41 4.00 -5.48 6.21
N PHE A 42 4.28 -5.07 4.97
CA PHE A 42 3.39 -5.32 3.84
C PHE A 42 3.63 -6.67 3.17
N GLU A 43 4.87 -7.14 3.09
CA GLU A 43 5.18 -8.44 2.46
C GLU A 43 5.13 -9.59 3.47
N LYS A 44 5.77 -9.43 4.63
CA LYS A 44 5.81 -10.48 5.67
C LYS A 44 4.64 -10.43 6.65
N GLY A 45 3.85 -9.34 6.67
CA GLY A 45 2.70 -9.21 7.55
C GLY A 45 3.03 -8.99 9.03
N TYR A 46 4.25 -8.56 9.36
CA TYR A 46 4.67 -8.40 10.76
C TYR A 46 3.98 -7.22 11.44
N SER A 47 3.71 -7.37 12.73
CA SER A 47 3.16 -6.30 13.57
C SER A 47 4.22 -5.24 13.86
N ALA A 48 3.80 -4.00 14.16
CA ALA A 48 4.72 -2.92 14.53
C ALA A 48 5.62 -3.27 15.72
N LEU A 49 5.14 -4.13 16.63
CA LEU A 49 5.90 -4.61 17.78
C LEU A 49 6.99 -5.61 17.35
N LYS A 50 6.64 -6.60 16.52
CA LYS A 50 7.60 -7.58 15.97
C LYS A 50 8.68 -6.90 15.12
N ILE A 51 8.29 -5.88 14.33
CA ILE A 51 9.23 -5.08 13.54
C ILE A 51 10.16 -4.25 14.42
N ALA A 52 9.63 -3.67 15.50
CA ALA A 52 10.42 -2.92 16.48
C ALA A 52 11.49 -3.78 17.15
N GLU A 53 11.14 -5.01 17.50
CA GLU A 53 12.08 -6.01 18.04
C GLU A 53 13.15 -6.39 17.01
N GLU A 54 12.76 -6.66 15.76
CA GLU A 54 13.67 -7.11 14.71
C GLU A 54 14.63 -6.02 14.21
N LEU A 55 14.19 -4.75 14.21
CA LEU A 55 15.01 -3.61 13.80
C LEU A 55 15.70 -2.90 14.96
N GLY A 56 15.37 -3.23 16.23
CA GLY A 56 15.89 -2.54 17.41
C GLY A 56 15.46 -1.06 17.49
N VAL A 57 14.27 -0.72 16.97
CA VAL A 57 13.74 0.65 16.89
C VAL A 57 12.51 0.79 17.79
N ASN A 58 12.27 1.98 18.33
CA ASN A 58 11.05 2.26 19.09
C ASN A 58 9.78 1.96 18.28
N ARG A 59 8.85 1.17 18.87
CA ARG A 59 7.53 0.84 18.30
C ARG A 59 6.76 2.06 17.77
N ASN A 60 6.86 3.21 18.43
CA ASN A 60 6.16 4.42 18.01
C ASN A 60 6.72 4.97 16.69
N THR A 61 8.04 4.88 16.49
CA THR A 61 8.69 5.23 15.22
C THR A 61 8.23 4.30 14.11
N ILE A 62 8.19 2.99 14.36
CA ILE A 62 7.70 2.01 13.40
C ILE A 62 6.21 2.25 13.07
N SER A 63 5.39 2.55 14.07
CA SER A 63 3.97 2.89 13.86
C SER A 63 3.81 4.14 13.00
N SER A 64 4.67 5.15 13.19
CA SER A 64 4.70 6.35 12.36
C SER A 64 5.11 6.03 10.92
N ASP A 65 6.16 5.23 10.73
CA ASP A 65 6.64 4.83 9.40
C ASP A 65 5.57 4.03 8.65
N ILE A 66 4.89 3.10 9.33
CA ILE A 66 3.76 2.36 8.76
C ILE A 66 2.64 3.31 8.33
N LYS A 67 2.33 4.32 9.15
CA LYS A 67 1.31 5.33 8.82
C LYS A 67 1.71 6.18 7.62
N GLU A 68 2.97 6.59 7.51
CA GLU A 68 3.50 7.31 6.33
C GLU A 68 3.32 6.47 5.05
N TRP A 69 3.63 5.16 5.10
CA TRP A 69 3.39 4.26 3.97
C TRP A 69 1.91 4.15 3.59
N TYR A 70 1.01 4.10 4.58
CA TYR A 70 -0.43 4.09 4.31
C TYR A 70 -0.91 5.37 3.62
N LEU A 71 -0.35 6.53 3.98
CA LEU A 71 -0.68 7.79 3.34
C LEU A 71 -0.18 7.82 1.89
N GLN A 72 1.06 7.39 1.65
CA GLN A 72 1.62 7.30 0.29
C GLN A 72 0.83 6.33 -0.60
N LEU A 73 0.45 5.17 -0.06
CA LEU A 73 -0.39 4.20 -0.78
C LEU A 73 -1.81 4.71 -1.02
N ALA A 74 -2.32 5.59 -0.15
CA ALA A 74 -3.60 6.24 -0.35
C ALA A 74 -3.54 7.32 -1.43
N ASP A 75 -2.44 8.08 -1.52
CA ASP A 75 -2.21 9.09 -2.56
C ASP A 75 -2.07 8.47 -3.97
N GLU A 76 -1.59 7.23 -4.07
CA GLU A 76 -1.55 6.46 -5.32
C GLU A 76 -2.91 5.92 -5.77
N LEU A 77 -3.92 5.95 -4.90
CA LEU A 77 -5.28 5.54 -5.24
C LEU A 77 -6.08 6.79 -5.62
N PRO A 78 -6.80 6.79 -6.77
CA PRO A 78 -7.70 7.89 -7.09
C PRO A 78 -8.69 8.09 -5.93
N GLU A 79 -9.07 9.35 -5.64
CA GLU A 79 -9.93 9.87 -4.55
C GLU A 79 -11.34 9.21 -4.49
N TYR A 80 -11.40 7.89 -4.41
CA TYR A 80 -12.62 7.13 -4.22
C TYR A 80 -12.57 6.53 -2.83
N GLU A 81 -13.45 7.00 -1.96
CA GLU A 81 -13.68 6.49 -0.59
C GLU A 81 -13.79 4.96 -0.53
N VAL A 82 -14.25 4.34 -1.61
CA VAL A 82 -14.36 2.88 -1.73
C VAL A 82 -12.99 2.20 -1.74
N GLY A 83 -11.99 2.78 -2.41
CA GLY A 83 -10.65 2.21 -2.51
C GLY A 83 -9.92 2.20 -1.15
N SER A 84 -10.00 3.31 -0.42
CA SER A 84 -9.39 3.45 0.90
C SER A 84 -10.07 2.55 1.95
N LEU A 85 -11.41 2.42 1.91
CA LEU A 85 -12.15 1.50 2.78
C LEU A 85 -11.78 0.04 2.52
N LEU A 86 -11.73 -0.38 1.25
CA LEU A 86 -11.33 -1.75 0.88
C LEU A 86 -9.89 -2.05 1.28
N LEU A 87 -9.00 -1.06 1.16
CA LEU A 87 -7.61 -1.19 1.59
C LEU A 87 -7.53 -1.38 3.11
N SER A 88 -8.20 -0.54 3.90
CA SER A 88 -8.27 -0.68 5.37
C SER A 88 -8.77 -2.07 5.80
N GLN A 89 -9.82 -2.58 5.17
CA GLN A 89 -10.35 -3.93 5.42
C GLN A 89 -9.33 -5.02 5.07
N LEU A 90 -8.63 -4.89 3.95
CA LEU A 90 -7.57 -5.79 3.53
C LEU A 90 -6.44 -5.87 4.58
N HIS A 91 -6.04 -4.74 5.14
CA HIS A 91 -5.02 -4.69 6.20
C HIS A 91 -5.49 -5.32 7.51
N ALA A 92 -6.74 -5.06 7.91
CA ALA A 92 -7.33 -5.70 9.09
C ALA A 92 -7.33 -7.23 8.96
N LEU A 93 -7.70 -7.75 7.78
CA LEU A 93 -7.68 -9.20 7.50
C LEU A 93 -6.26 -9.77 7.50
N ARG A 94 -5.29 -9.10 6.88
CA ARG A 94 -3.87 -9.52 6.91
C ARG A 94 -3.32 -9.57 8.34
N ALA A 95 -3.64 -8.57 9.15
CA ALA A 95 -3.24 -8.55 10.57
C ALA A 95 -3.90 -9.68 11.37
N GLN A 96 -5.17 -10.01 11.09
CA GLN A 96 -5.85 -11.15 11.70
C GLN A 96 -5.20 -12.48 11.29
N LYS A 97 -4.88 -12.66 10.00
CA LYS A 97 -4.15 -13.82 9.49
C LYS A 97 -2.81 -13.99 10.20
N ALA A 98 -2.01 -12.93 10.29
CA ALA A 98 -0.71 -12.99 10.96
C ALA A 98 -0.82 -13.50 12.41
N ARG A 99 -1.79 -12.98 13.17
CA ARG A 99 -2.06 -13.47 14.55
C ARG A 99 -2.48 -14.93 14.60
N LEU A 100 -3.28 -15.39 13.64
CA LEU A 100 -3.71 -16.79 13.58
C LEU A 100 -2.56 -17.72 13.21
N VAL A 101 -1.67 -17.32 12.30
CA VAL A 101 -0.47 -18.07 11.95
C VAL A 101 0.49 -18.17 13.14
N ASP A 102 0.75 -17.06 13.83
CA ASP A 102 1.55 -17.06 15.07
C ASP A 102 0.92 -17.96 16.16
N GLY A 103 -0.42 -18.04 16.19
CA GLY A 103 -1.16 -18.94 17.08
C GLY A 103 -1.05 -20.41 16.67
N LEU A 104 -1.10 -20.70 15.36
CA LEU A 104 -1.00 -22.03 14.77
C LEU A 104 0.34 -22.70 15.10
N GLU A 105 1.43 -21.95 15.06
CA GLU A 105 2.79 -22.44 15.39
C GLU A 105 2.91 -22.95 16.83
N LYS A 106 2.07 -22.44 17.74
CA LYS A 106 2.09 -22.78 19.17
C LYS A 106 1.19 -23.95 19.54
N GLN A 107 0.35 -24.43 18.62
CA GLN A 107 -0.62 -25.49 18.91
C GLN A 107 -0.01 -26.88 18.72
N THR A 108 -0.14 -27.74 19.73
CA THR A 108 0.26 -29.15 19.69
C THR A 108 -0.92 -30.08 19.40
N ASP A 109 -2.14 -29.69 19.80
CA ASP A 109 -3.35 -30.45 19.55
C ASP A 109 -3.78 -30.36 18.08
N HIS A 110 -3.99 -31.52 17.45
CA HIS A 110 -4.33 -31.61 16.04
C HIS A 110 -5.69 -30.99 15.70
N LYS A 111 -6.68 -31.15 16.59
CA LYS A 111 -8.03 -30.61 16.36
C LYS A 111 -8.04 -29.09 16.42
N SER A 112 -7.35 -28.53 17.39
CA SER A 112 -7.14 -27.09 17.51
C SER A 112 -6.37 -26.56 16.30
N LYS A 113 -5.27 -27.22 15.90
CA LYS A 113 -4.49 -26.86 14.72
C LYS A 113 -5.33 -26.77 13.44
N MET A 114 -6.15 -27.79 13.17
CA MET A 114 -7.03 -27.83 11.99
C MET A 114 -8.06 -26.69 12.00
N SER A 115 -8.50 -26.25 13.18
CA SER A 115 -9.43 -25.13 13.33
C SER A 115 -8.77 -23.79 12.96
N TYR A 116 -7.51 -23.57 13.37
CA TYR A 116 -6.72 -22.41 12.96
C TYR A 116 -6.45 -22.40 11.45
N GLU A 117 -6.07 -23.54 10.87
CA GLU A 117 -5.83 -23.67 9.43
C GLU A 117 -7.07 -23.31 8.61
N ARG A 118 -8.25 -23.78 9.03
CA ARG A 118 -9.52 -23.42 8.39
C ARG A 118 -9.78 -21.91 8.44
N LEU A 119 -9.57 -21.28 9.60
CA LEU A 119 -9.75 -19.83 9.75
C LEU A 119 -8.76 -19.03 8.90
N VAL A 120 -7.52 -19.49 8.76
CA VAL A 120 -6.52 -18.87 7.87
C VAL A 120 -6.97 -18.96 6.41
N CYS A 121 -7.43 -20.13 5.97
CA CYS A 121 -7.99 -20.31 4.63
C CYS A 121 -9.19 -19.40 4.36
N ASP A 122 -10.11 -19.26 5.32
CA ASP A 122 -11.28 -18.38 5.21
C ASP A 122 -10.88 -16.90 5.06
N ILE A 123 -9.84 -16.47 5.78
CA ILE A 123 -9.31 -15.11 5.65
C ILE A 123 -8.63 -14.91 4.30
N ASP A 124 -7.83 -15.87 3.83
CA ASP A 124 -7.19 -15.79 2.51
C ASP A 124 -8.23 -15.70 1.39
N TRP A 125 -9.32 -16.44 1.50
CA TRP A 125 -10.45 -16.33 0.58
C TRP A 125 -11.05 -14.92 0.57
N LYS A 126 -11.32 -14.33 1.75
CA LYS A 126 -11.84 -12.96 1.87
C LYS A 126 -10.88 -11.91 1.32
N ILE A 127 -9.57 -12.08 1.58
CA ILE A 127 -8.51 -11.25 1.01
C ILE A 127 -8.57 -11.30 -0.53
N GLY A 128 -8.65 -12.51 -1.10
CA GLY A 128 -8.78 -12.71 -2.55
C GLY A 128 -9.99 -11.97 -3.13
N GLN A 129 -11.15 -12.09 -2.47
CA GLN A 129 -12.36 -11.36 -2.89
C GLN A 129 -12.19 -9.84 -2.86
N LEU A 130 -11.56 -9.28 -1.83
CA LEU A 130 -11.31 -7.83 -1.74
C LEU A 130 -10.33 -7.35 -2.81
N VAL A 131 -9.28 -8.13 -3.09
CA VAL A 131 -8.30 -7.81 -4.14
C VAL A 131 -8.97 -7.77 -5.51
N VAL A 132 -9.80 -8.75 -5.84
CA VAL A 132 -10.57 -8.76 -7.10
C VAL A 132 -11.47 -7.53 -7.20
N LYS A 133 -12.21 -7.21 -6.13
CA LYS A 133 -13.07 -6.00 -6.09
C LYS A 133 -12.26 -4.72 -6.31
N LEU A 134 -11.08 -4.62 -5.73
CA LEU A 134 -10.19 -3.47 -5.87
C LEU A 134 -9.64 -3.37 -7.31
N MET A 135 -9.27 -4.49 -7.93
CA MET A 135 -8.85 -4.53 -9.34
C MET A 135 -9.98 -4.11 -10.30
N VAL A 136 -11.20 -4.59 -10.06
CA VAL A 136 -12.39 -4.18 -10.83
C VAL A 136 -12.66 -2.69 -10.64
N ALA A 137 -12.65 -2.19 -9.41
CA ALA A 137 -12.86 -0.77 -9.11
C ALA A 137 -11.85 0.12 -9.83
N LYS A 138 -10.55 -0.25 -9.79
CA LYS A 138 -9.49 0.45 -10.54
C LYS A 138 -9.75 0.46 -12.04
N SER A 139 -10.15 -0.68 -12.61
CA SER A 139 -10.43 -0.81 -14.04
C SER A 139 -11.64 0.03 -14.46
N THR A 140 -12.71 0.06 -13.65
CA THR A 140 -13.89 0.87 -13.94
C THR A 140 -13.59 2.37 -13.91
N VAL A 141 -12.76 2.83 -12.96
CA VAL A 141 -12.36 4.25 -12.86
C VAL A 141 -11.57 4.65 -14.11
N ALA A 142 -10.58 3.86 -14.51
CA ALA A 142 -9.80 4.12 -15.72
C ALA A 142 -10.69 4.26 -16.97
N THR A 143 -11.70 3.41 -17.13
CA THR A 143 -12.63 3.52 -18.26
C THR A 143 -13.55 4.73 -18.20
N CYS A 144 -13.93 5.20 -17.00
CA CYS A 144 -14.75 6.40 -16.82
C CYS A 144 -13.96 7.69 -17.12
N GLU A 145 -12.68 7.75 -16.75
CA GLU A 145 -11.81 8.88 -17.07
C GLU A 145 -11.59 9.01 -18.59
N ILE A 146 -11.35 7.89 -19.28
CA ILE A 146 -11.23 7.85 -20.74
C ILE A 146 -12.53 8.30 -21.43
N LYS A 147 -13.71 7.93 -20.91
CA LYS A 147 -14.98 8.39 -21.47
C LYS A 147 -15.18 9.90 -21.29
N LYS A 148 -14.79 10.47 -20.14
CA LYS A 148 -14.91 11.91 -19.86
C LYS A 148 -14.02 12.75 -20.80
N SER A 149 -12.78 12.33 -21.07
CA SER A 149 -11.90 13.00 -22.01
C SER A 149 -12.43 12.94 -23.45
N LEU A 150 -12.96 11.79 -23.88
CA LEU A 150 -13.57 11.63 -25.20
C LEU A 150 -14.87 12.44 -25.40
N THR A 151 -15.65 12.66 -24.35
CA THR A 151 -16.86 13.52 -24.43
C THR A 151 -16.54 15.01 -24.42
N ASN A 152 -15.44 15.42 -23.77
CA ASN A 152 -14.97 16.81 -23.83
C ASN A 152 -14.42 17.18 -25.22
N GLU A 153 -13.78 16.24 -25.94
CA GLU A 153 -13.38 16.46 -27.34
C GLU A 153 -14.58 16.59 -28.29
N LYS A 154 -15.70 15.89 -28.04
CA LYS A 154 -16.89 15.96 -28.90
C LYS A 154 -17.76 17.20 -28.67
N ASN A 155 -17.67 17.80 -27.48
CA ASN A 155 -18.38 19.04 -27.14
C ASN A 155 -17.50 20.30 -27.31
N GLY A 156 -16.23 20.13 -27.67
CA GLY A 156 -15.33 21.21 -28.07
C GLY A 156 -15.58 21.65 -29.51
N ASN A 157 -16.33 22.74 -29.64
CA ASN A 157 -16.28 23.73 -30.72
C ASN A 157 -15.50 23.32 -31.98
N LEU A 158 -16.20 23.00 -33.07
CA LEU A 158 -15.59 22.81 -34.40
C LEU A 158 -14.66 24.01 -34.68
N PRO A 159 -13.39 23.78 -35.04
CA PRO A 159 -12.46 24.87 -35.29
C PRO A 159 -13.02 25.80 -36.35
N PHE A 160 -12.99 27.12 -36.10
CA PHE A 160 -13.59 28.17 -36.94
C PHE A 160 -13.28 28.04 -38.45
N TRP A 161 -12.13 27.47 -38.79
CA TRP A 161 -11.71 27.16 -40.17
C TRP A 161 -12.62 26.16 -40.90
N TYR A 162 -13.39 25.33 -40.19
CA TYR A 162 -14.38 24.42 -40.76
C TYR A 162 -15.68 25.13 -41.20
N MET A 163 -15.92 26.37 -40.72
CA MET A 163 -17.10 27.16 -41.10
C MET A 163 -16.88 28.12 -42.28
N MET A 164 -15.64 28.31 -42.77
CA MET A 164 -15.33 29.25 -43.87
C MET A 164 -15.18 28.58 -45.25
N LYS A 165 -15.70 27.35 -45.44
CA LYS A 165 -15.67 26.62 -46.73
C LYS A 165 -17.03 26.58 -47.46
N LYS A 166 -17.86 27.60 -47.32
CA LYS A 166 -19.05 27.80 -48.16
C LYS A 166 -18.90 29.01 -49.04
#